data_AF-A0A1W2BFZ5-F1
#
_entry.id   AF-A0A1W2BFZ5-F1
#
_cell.length_a   1.000
_cell.length_b   1.000
_cell.length_c   1.000
_cell.angle_alpha   90.00
_cell.angle_beta   90.00
_cell.angle_gamma   90.00
#
_symmetry.space_group_name_H-M   'P 1'
#
loop_
_entity.id
_entity.type
_entity.pdbx_description
1 polymer ?
#
loop_
_entity_poly.entity_id
_entity_poly.type
_entity_poly.pdbx_seq_one_letter_code
_entity_poly.pdbx_strand_id
1 'polypeptide(L)' 'MDKTLSRISVEIEILREHMHKRSEKVGLSHPDIMRLSRKLDKLIYQYLLYTRSLKLL' A
#
# COMPACT_ATOMS: atom_id res chain seq x y z
N MET A 1 11.96 13.21 8.07
CA MET A 1 10.95 12.58 7.19
C MET A 1 9.59 12.89 7.77
N ASP A 2 8.62 13.32 6.95
CA ASP A 2 7.26 13.63 7.41
C ASP A 2 6.63 12.39 8.10
N LYS A 3 6.09 12.57 9.31
CA LYS A 3 5.53 11.46 10.11
C LYS A 3 4.37 10.76 9.40
N THR A 4 3.56 11.49 8.63
CA THR A 4 2.45 10.95 7.85
C THR A 4 2.98 10.13 6.68
N LEU A 5 3.98 10.65 5.96
CA LEU A 5 4.61 9.92 4.87
C LEU A 5 5.24 8.60 5.34
N SER A 6 5.96 8.64 6.48
CA SER A 6 6.57 7.47 7.10
C SER A 6 5.53 6.43 7.52
N ARG A 7 4.37 6.86 8.03
CA ARG A 7 3.28 5.96 8.40
C ARG A 7 2.69 5.27 7.16
N ILE A 8 2.40 6.03 6.10
CA ILE A 8 1.85 5.47 4.87
C ILE A 8 2.83 4.46 4.24
N SER A 9 4.14 4.75 4.24
CA SER A 9 5.13 3.79 3.72
C SER A 9 5.16 2.48 4.51
N VAL A 10 5.03 2.55 5.84
CA VAL A 10 4.98 1.34 6.69
C VAL A 10 3.70 0.55 6.43
N GLU A 11 2.55 1.22 6.31
CA GLU A 11 1.28 0.56 6.00
C GLU A 11 1.29 -0.13 4.62
N ILE A 12 1.95 0.47 3.62
CA ILE A 12 2.18 -0.13 2.30
C ILE A 12 2.96 -1.43 2.43
N GLU A 13 4.06 -1.43 3.18
CA GLU A 13 4.94 -2.60 3.28
C GLU A 13 4.28 -3.75 4.04
N ILE A 14 3.60 -3.45 5.15
CA ILE A 14 2.80 -4.44 5.90
C ILE A 14 1.74 -5.08 4.98
N LEU A 15 1.07 -4.27 4.16
CA LEU A 15 0.04 -4.78 3.26
C LEU A 15 0.63 -5.65 2.14
N ARG A 16 1.79 -5.28 1.59
CA ARG A 16 2.51 -6.10 0.59
C ARG A 16 2.89 -7.46 1.15
N GLU A 17 3.48 -7.48 2.35
CA GLU A 17 3.88 -8.73 3.00
C GLU A 17 2.66 -9.63 3.28
N HIS A 18 1.57 -9.04 3.76
CA HIS A 18 0.32 -9.78 3.98
C HIS A 18 -0.25 -10.33 2.67
N MET A 19 -0.29 -9.54 1.60
CA MET A 19 -0.73 -9.99 0.28
C MET A 19 0.13 -11.14 -0.25
N HIS A 20 1.45 -11.03 -0.11
CA HIS A 20 2.39 -12.06 -0.54
C HIS A 20 2.10 -13.39 0.17
N LYS A 21 2.14 -13.39 1.51
CA LYS A 21 1.84 -14.57 2.34
C LYS A 21 0.46 -15.18 2.09
N ARG A 22 -0.54 -14.33 1.80
CA ARG A 22 -1.90 -14.81 1.50
C ARG A 22 -1.96 -15.40 0.09
N SER A 23 -1.31 -14.78 -0.89
CA SER A 23 -1.32 -15.22 -2.29
C SER A 23 -0.64 -16.58 -2.48
N GLU A 24 0.38 -16.90 -1.67
CA GLU A 24 0.97 -18.24 -1.63
C GLU A 24 -0.04 -19.33 -1.24
N LYS A 25 -1.07 -18.98 -0.47
CA LYS A 25 -2.09 -19.94 0.03
C LYS A 25 -3.30 -20.05 -0.88
N VAL A 26 -3.73 -18.93 -1.48
CA VAL A 26 -5.02 -18.86 -2.20
C VAL A 26 -4.89 -18.52 -3.68
N GLY A 27 -3.67 -18.20 -4.15
CA GLY A 27 -3.41 -17.73 -5.50
C GLY A 27 -3.68 -16.23 -5.69
N LEU A 28 -3.10 -15.66 -6.76
CA LEU A 28 -3.16 -14.23 -7.06
C LEU A 28 -4.56 -13.76 -7.49
N SER A 29 -5.34 -14.63 -8.15
CA SER A 29 -6.68 -14.31 -8.64
C SER A 29 -7.77 -14.43 -7.58
N HIS A 30 -7.43 -14.81 -6.35
CA HIS A 30 -8.41 -14.96 -5.29
C HIS A 30 -9.08 -13.60 -4.96
N PRO A 31 -10.41 -13.55 -4.75
CA PRO A 31 -11.13 -12.29 -4.48
C PRO A 31 -10.53 -11.47 -3.32
N ASP A 32 -10.01 -12.13 -2.28
CA ASP A 32 -9.30 -11.45 -1.19
C ASP A 32 -8.05 -10.72 -1.66
N ILE A 33 -7.23 -11.33 -2.53
CA ILE A 33 -6.02 -10.70 -3.05
C ILE A 33 -6.38 -9.52 -3.93
N MET A 34 -7.42 -9.64 -4.76
CA MET A 34 -7.92 -8.51 -5.55
C MET A 34 -8.40 -7.36 -4.66
N ARG A 35 -9.07 -7.65 -3.54
CA ARG A 35 -9.51 -6.63 -2.57
C ARG A 35 -8.32 -5.96 -1.89
N LEU A 36 -7.32 -6.73 -1.49
CA LEU A 36 -6.09 -6.19 -0.88
C LEU A 36 -5.29 -5.35 -1.88
N SER A 37 -5.21 -5.77 -3.15
CA SER A 37 -4.58 -5.00 -4.23
C SER A 37 -5.22 -3.62 -4.40
N ARG A 38 -6.56 -3.54 -4.44
CA ARG A 38 -7.25 -2.23 -4.49
C ARG A 38 -6.98 -1.36 -3.26
N LYS A 39 -6.78 -1.97 -2.09
CA LYS A 39 -6.40 -1.23 -0.87
C LYS A 39 -4.96 -0.71 -0.98
N LEU A 40 -4.05 -1.51 -1.54
CA LEU A 40 -2.67 -1.12 -1.79
C LEU A 40 -2.59 0.06 -2.76
N ASP A 41 -3.36 0.03 -3.85
CA ASP A 41 -3.41 1.13 -4.82
C ASP A 41 -3.84 2.45 -4.18
N LYS A 42 -4.83 2.41 -3.27
CA LYS A 42 -5.27 3.59 -2.52
C LYS A 42 -4.16 4.17 -1.63
N LEU A 43 -3.41 3.31 -0.94
CA LEU A 43 -2.30 3.74 -0.09
C LEU A 43 -1.14 4.32 -0.93
N ILE A 44 -0.81 3.69 -2.05
CA ILE A 44 0.20 4.21 -2.99
C ILE A 44 -0.22 5.57 -3.53
N TYR A 45 -1.49 5.73 -3.93
CA TYR A 45 -2.01 7.01 -4.40
C TYR A 45 -1.89 8.10 -3.33
N GLN A 46 -2.26 7.80 -2.08
CA GLN A 46 -2.09 8.72 -0.96
C GLN A 46 -0.61 9.10 -0.77
N TYR A 47 0.30 8.11 -0.78
CA TYR A 47 1.73 8.36 -0.67
C TYR A 47 2.24 9.33 -1.76
N LEU A 48 1.79 9.13 -3.01
CA LEU A 48 2.16 9.99 -4.13
C LEU A 48 1.62 11.42 -3.98
N LEU A 49 0.38 11.58 -3.52
CA LEU A 49 -0.20 12.90 -3.25
C LEU A 49 0.58 13.65 -2.17
N TYR A 50 0.89 13.00 -1.04
CA TYR A 50 1.67 13.61 0.04
C TYR A 50 3.11 13.93 -0.40
N THR A 51 3.74 13.04 -1.16
CA THR A 51 5.08 13.31 -1.70
C THR A 51 5.06 14.51 -2.64
N ARG A 52 4.02 14.66 -3.46
CA ARG A 52 3.86 15.79 -4.37
C ARG A 52 3.59 17.09 -3.61
N SER A 53 2.76 17.09 -2.57
CA SER A 53 2.50 18.28 -1.77
C SER A 53 3.75 18.77 -1.04
N LEU A 54 4.59 17.86 -0.53
CA LEU A 54 5.86 18.21 0.11
C LEU A 54 6.90 18.78 -0.85
N LYS A 55 6.83 18.47 -2.15
CA LYS A 55 7.74 19.03 -3.18
C LYS A 55 7.35 20.45 -3.64
N LEU A 56 6.16 20.91 -3.26
CA LEU A 56 5.63 22.24 -3.60
C LEU A 56 5.74 23.24 -2.43
N LEU A 57 6.33 22.81 -1.31
CA LEU A 57 6.65 23.59 -0.11
C LEU A 57 8.17 23.74 -0.01
#